data_AF-A6JRN6-F1
#
_entry.id   AF-A6JRN6-F1
#
_cell.length_a   1.000
_cell.length_b   1.000
_cell.length_c   1.000
_cell.angle_alpha   90.00
_cell.angle_beta   90.00
_cell.angle_gamma   90.00
#
_symmetry.space_group_name_H-M   'P 1'
#
loop_
_entity.id
_entity.type
_entity.pdbx_description
1 polymer ?
#
loop_
_entity_poly.entity_id
_entity_poly.type
_entity_poly.pdbx_seq_one_letter_code
_entity_poly.pdbx_strand_id
1 'polypeptide(L)'
;MMSELETRSAQHWLLDGFPRTLVQAEALDRICDVDLVISLNIPFETLKDRLSRRWIHPSSGRVYNLDFNPPQVLGVDDITGEPLVQQEDDKPEALAARLRRYKDAAKPVIELYKSRGVLHQFSGTETNRIWPYVYTLFSNKITPIQSKEAY
;
A
#
# COMPACT_ATOMS: atom_id res chain seq x y z
N MET A 1 7.54 5.31 -16.29
CA MET A 1 6.80 4.17 -15.71
C MET A 1 6.29 3.24 -16.79
N MET A 2 5.33 3.60 -17.65
CA MET A 2 4.85 2.68 -18.71
C MET A 2 5.95 2.20 -19.67
N SER A 3 6.80 3.12 -20.13
CA SER A 3 7.98 2.79 -20.95
C SER A 3 9.01 1.89 -20.24
N GLU A 4 9.05 1.90 -18.90
CA GLU A 4 9.95 1.03 -18.14
C GLU A 4 9.38 -0.39 -18.04
N LEU A 5 8.06 -0.50 -17.90
CA LEU A 5 7.35 -1.78 -17.88
C LEU A 5 7.53 -2.53 -19.22
N GLU A 6 7.41 -1.84 -20.35
CA GLU A 6 7.61 -2.45 -21.69
C GLU A 6 9.00 -3.09 -21.85
N THR A 7 10.02 -2.52 -21.21
CA THR A 7 11.41 -3.03 -21.29
C THR A 7 11.72 -4.18 -20.34
N ARG A 8 10.82 -4.49 -19.38
CA ARG A 8 11.03 -5.49 -18.31
C ARG A 8 10.01 -6.63 -18.33
N SER A 9 9.53 -7.02 -19.52
CA SER A 9 8.50 -8.05 -19.71
C SER A 9 8.85 -9.45 -19.19
N ALA A 10 10.14 -9.74 -18.92
CA ALA A 10 10.60 -11.02 -18.38
C ALA A 10 10.68 -11.06 -16.83
N GLN A 11 10.27 -10.00 -16.13
CA GLN A 11 10.35 -9.90 -14.66
C GLN A 11 8.96 -9.94 -14.02
N HIS A 12 8.88 -10.41 -12.78
CA HIS A 12 7.67 -10.26 -11.97
C HIS A 12 7.49 -8.80 -11.55
N TRP A 13 6.28 -8.27 -11.68
CA TRP A 13 5.96 -6.88 -11.31
C TRP A 13 5.07 -6.83 -10.08
N LEU A 14 5.42 -5.94 -9.15
CA LEU A 14 4.56 -5.51 -8.07
C LEU A 14 4.35 -4.01 -8.20
N LEU A 15 3.14 -3.61 -8.60
CA LEU A 15 2.80 -2.20 -8.80
C LEU A 15 2.13 -1.68 -7.52
N ASP A 16 2.86 -0.87 -6.75
CA ASP A 16 2.31 -0.25 -5.54
C ASP A 16 1.63 1.08 -5.86
N GLY A 17 0.31 1.13 -5.64
CA GLY A 17 -0.49 2.33 -5.82
C GLY A 17 -0.62 2.79 -7.27
N PHE A 18 -0.40 1.91 -8.26
CA PHE A 18 -0.70 2.11 -9.68
C PHE A 18 -1.40 0.84 -10.21
N PRO A 19 -2.46 0.97 -11.03
CA PRO A 19 -3.10 2.19 -11.51
C PRO A 19 -4.02 2.87 -10.46
N ARG A 20 -4.12 4.20 -10.51
CA ARG A 20 -5.02 5.01 -9.64
C ARG A 20 -6.27 5.52 -10.34
N THR A 21 -6.28 5.53 -11.67
CA THR A 21 -7.40 6.00 -12.48
C THR A 21 -7.74 4.97 -13.55
N LEU A 22 -8.97 5.03 -14.06
CA LEU A 22 -9.41 4.12 -15.12
C LEU A 22 -8.52 4.20 -16.37
N VAL A 23 -8.14 5.42 -16.77
CA VAL A 23 -7.24 5.64 -17.92
C VAL A 23 -5.89 4.96 -17.72
N GLN A 24 -5.36 4.95 -16.50
CA GLN A 24 -4.11 4.25 -16.18
C GLN A 24 -4.29 2.73 -16.24
N ALA A 25 -5.43 2.21 -15.76
CA ALA A 25 -5.73 0.79 -15.83
C ALA A 25 -5.88 0.31 -17.27
N GLU A 26 -6.62 1.05 -18.10
CA GLU A 26 -6.75 0.79 -19.53
C GLU A 26 -5.42 0.86 -20.28
N ALA A 27 -4.52 1.75 -19.87
CA ALA A 27 -3.17 1.82 -20.44
C ALA A 27 -2.31 0.63 -20.01
N LEU A 28 -2.40 0.20 -18.74
CA LEU A 28 -1.69 -0.97 -18.22
C LEU A 28 -2.13 -2.25 -18.94
N ASP A 29 -3.42 -2.39 -19.17
CA ASP A 29 -4.02 -3.53 -19.87
C ASP A 29 -3.57 -3.68 -21.33
N ARG A 30 -2.94 -2.65 -21.92
CA ARG A 30 -2.36 -2.74 -23.27
C ARG A 30 -0.97 -3.37 -23.27
N ILE A 31 -0.31 -3.41 -22.11
CA ILE A 31 1.09 -3.80 -21.96
C ILE A 31 1.19 -5.16 -21.25
N CYS A 32 0.29 -5.44 -20.31
CA CYS A 32 0.23 -6.74 -19.64
C CYS A 32 -1.19 -7.14 -19.25
N ASP A 33 -1.38 -8.46 -19.13
CA ASP A 33 -2.56 -9.03 -18.49
C ASP A 33 -2.35 -9.03 -16.97
N VAL A 34 -3.18 -8.27 -16.25
CA VAL A 34 -3.06 -8.16 -14.78
C VAL A 34 -3.64 -9.39 -14.10
N ASP A 35 -2.78 -10.25 -13.54
CA ASP A 35 -3.16 -11.55 -12.95
C ASP A 35 -3.70 -11.49 -11.51
N LEU A 36 -3.40 -10.40 -10.79
CA LEU A 36 -3.70 -10.26 -9.36
C LEU A 36 -3.80 -8.77 -8.98
N VAL A 37 -4.94 -8.37 -8.41
CA VAL A 37 -5.13 -7.05 -7.83
C VAL A 37 -5.55 -7.21 -6.38
N ILE A 38 -4.81 -6.60 -5.45
CA ILE A 38 -5.12 -6.64 -4.02
C ILE A 38 -5.61 -5.26 -3.58
N SER A 39 -6.83 -5.19 -3.07
CA SER A 39 -7.41 -3.97 -2.50
C SER A 39 -7.52 -4.10 -0.99
N LEU A 40 -6.87 -3.19 -0.26
CA LEU A 40 -6.96 -3.11 1.20
C LEU A 40 -8.05 -2.11 1.59
N ASN A 41 -9.25 -2.61 1.86
CA ASN A 41 -10.40 -1.81 2.26
C ASN A 41 -10.46 -1.67 3.78
N ILE A 42 -9.69 -0.71 4.29
CA ILE A 42 -9.61 -0.41 5.73
C ILE A 42 -10.62 0.69 6.08
N PRO A 43 -11.38 0.57 7.19
CA PRO A 43 -12.31 1.61 7.63
C PRO A 43 -11.65 2.97 7.80
N PHE A 44 -12.40 4.03 7.48
CA PHE A 44 -11.93 5.42 7.53
C PHE A 44 -11.38 5.82 8.91
N GLU A 45 -12.12 5.51 9.99
CA GLU A 45 -11.68 5.84 11.35
C GLU A 45 -10.36 5.15 11.70
N THR A 46 -10.18 3.90 11.29
CA THR A 46 -8.92 3.18 11.48
C THR A 46 -7.76 3.82 10.71
N LEU A 47 -8.00 4.29 9.48
CA LEU A 47 -6.98 5.01 8.70
C LEU A 47 -6.63 6.36 9.34
N LYS A 48 -7.63 7.07 9.86
CA LYS A 48 -7.46 8.32 10.57
C LYS A 48 -6.63 8.16 11.84
N ASP A 49 -6.96 7.17 12.66
CA ASP A 49 -6.20 6.87 13.87
C ASP A 49 -4.75 6.51 13.54
N ARG A 50 -4.55 5.64 12.54
CA ARG A 50 -3.20 5.25 12.08
C ARG A 50 -2.37 6.44 11.58
N LEU A 51 -2.96 7.35 10.82
CA LEU A 51 -2.23 8.50 10.28
C LEU A 51 -1.96 9.56 11.34
N SER A 52 -2.86 9.74 12.31
CA SER A 52 -2.62 10.64 13.45
C SER A 52 -1.42 10.25 14.31
N ARG A 53 -1.05 8.96 14.30
CA ARG A 53 0.09 8.39 15.05
C ARG A 53 1.29 8.10 14.17
N ARG A 54 1.26 8.53 12.91
CA ARG A 54 2.36 8.35 11.96
C ARG A 54 3.43 9.42 12.16
N TRP A 55 4.67 8.99 12.13
CA TRP A 55 5.87 9.81 12.19
C TRP A 55 6.81 9.39 11.06
N ILE A 56 7.54 10.33 10.49
CA ILE A 56 8.42 10.07 9.36
C ILE A 56 9.76 10.71 9.63
N HIS A 57 10.84 10.01 9.28
CA HIS A 57 12.16 10.60 9.18
C HIS A 57 12.32 11.24 7.78
N PRO A 58 12.41 12.58 7.64
CA PRO A 58 12.37 13.25 6.34
C PRO A 58 13.47 12.79 5.37
N SER A 59 14.68 12.58 5.88
CA SER A 59 15.86 12.30 5.05
C SER A 59 15.85 10.87 4.49
N SER A 60 15.27 9.91 5.20
CA SER A 60 15.25 8.49 4.77
C SER A 60 13.90 7.99 4.29
N GLY A 61 12.81 8.69 4.63
CA GLY A 61 11.45 8.20 4.41
C GLY A 61 11.02 7.05 5.34
N ARG A 62 11.82 6.68 6.35
CA ARG A 62 11.43 5.69 7.37
C ARG A 62 10.16 6.16 8.08
N VAL A 63 9.21 5.24 8.23
CA VAL A 63 7.90 5.52 8.83
C VAL A 63 7.77 4.78 10.14
N TYR A 64 7.37 5.50 11.17
CA TYR A 64 7.08 4.99 12.50
C TYR A 64 5.59 5.20 12.80
N ASN A 65 5.03 4.31 13.61
CA ASN A 65 3.68 4.45 14.14
C ASN A 65 3.71 4.05 15.61
N LEU A 66 3.18 4.92 16.48
CA LEU A 66 3.27 4.75 17.93
C LEU A 66 2.63 3.44 18.45
N ASP A 67 1.70 2.83 17.70
CA ASP A 67 1.01 1.60 18.12
C ASP A 67 1.64 0.33 17.55
N PHE A 68 2.18 0.39 16.33
CA PHE A 68 2.60 -0.80 15.59
C PHE A 68 4.13 -0.95 15.50
N ASN A 69 4.82 0.18 15.35
CA ASN A 69 6.27 0.24 15.23
C ASN A 69 6.78 1.57 15.81
N PRO A 70 6.68 1.73 17.15
CA PRO A 70 7.16 2.95 17.80
C PRO A 70 8.67 3.08 17.63
N PRO A 71 9.21 4.30 17.51
CA PRO A 71 10.65 4.50 17.59
C PRO A 71 11.15 4.11 18.99
N GLN A 72 12.41 3.73 19.10
CA GLN A 72 13.05 3.41 20.39
C GLN A 72 13.03 4.61 21.33
N VAL A 73 13.16 5.82 20.78
CA VAL A 73 13.02 7.09 21.50
C VAL A 73 11.97 7.95 20.80
N LEU A 74 10.99 8.45 21.56
CA LEU A 74 9.88 9.23 21.01
C LEU A 74 10.40 10.46 20.24
N GLY A 75 9.97 10.58 18.98
CA GLY A 75 10.32 11.71 18.11
C GLY A 75 11.72 11.63 17.49
N VAL A 76 12.40 10.49 17.58
CA VAL A 76 13.78 10.31 17.10
C VAL A 76 13.88 9.09 16.18
N ASP A 77 14.62 9.22 15.08
CA ASP A 77 14.89 8.09 14.17
C ASP A 77 15.88 7.10 14.79
N ASP A 78 15.55 5.81 14.74
CA ASP A 78 16.33 4.74 15.38
C ASP A 78 17.74 4.55 14.79
N ILE A 79 17.97 5.00 13.55
CA ILE A 79 19.25 4.80 12.85
C ILE A 79 20.12 6.05 12.94
N THR A 80 19.57 7.23 12.69
CA THR A 80 20.35 8.47 12.60
C THR A 80 20.32 9.29 13.88
N GLY A 81 19.35 9.06 14.77
CA GLY A 81 19.13 9.93 15.93
C GLY A 81 18.54 11.30 15.57
N GLU A 82 18.13 11.50 14.32
CA GLU A 82 17.55 12.76 13.85
C GLU A 82 16.06 12.88 14.20
N PRO A 83 15.50 14.11 14.29
CA PRO A 83 14.10 14.31 14.63
C PRO A 83 13.14 13.70 13.60
N LEU A 84 12.10 13.06 14.10
CA LEU A 84 10.93 12.65 13.33
C LEU A 84 9.94 13.81 13.22
N VAL A 85 9.16 13.83 12.14
CA VAL A 85 8.09 14.80 11.93
C VAL A 85 6.77 14.12 11.62
N GLN A 86 5.66 14.78 11.96
CA GLN A 86 4.34 14.44 11.44
C GLN A 86 4.07 15.30 10.21
N GLN A 87 3.50 14.73 9.14
CA GLN A 87 3.19 15.51 7.95
C GLN A 87 1.95 16.36 8.18
N GLU A 88 1.93 17.59 7.64
CA GLU A 88 0.74 18.44 7.73
C GLU A 88 -0.51 17.82 7.07
N ASP A 89 -0.28 16.95 6.07
CA ASP A 89 -1.32 16.18 5.38
C ASP A 89 -2.00 15.12 6.27
N ASP A 90 -1.46 14.82 7.44
CA ASP A 90 -2.05 13.89 8.41
C ASP A 90 -3.09 14.58 9.33
N LYS A 91 -3.38 15.88 9.12
CA LYS A 91 -4.51 16.57 9.79
C LYS A 91 -5.85 15.95 9.38
N PRO A 92 -6.82 15.81 10.32
CA PRO A 92 -8.09 15.11 10.06
C PRO A 92 -8.86 15.58 8.82
N GLU A 93 -8.90 16.89 8.58
CA GLU A 93 -9.65 17.49 7.47
C GLU A 93 -8.98 17.22 6.12
N ALA A 94 -7.66 17.38 6.05
CA ALA A 94 -6.86 17.08 4.86
C ALA A 94 -6.95 15.59 4.50
N LEU A 95 -6.93 14.73 5.52
CA LEU A 95 -7.06 13.29 5.36
C LEU A 95 -8.44 12.89 4.81
N ALA A 96 -9.52 13.44 5.35
CA ALA A 96 -10.87 13.18 4.87
C ALA A 96 -11.02 13.53 3.37
N ALA A 97 -10.53 14.71 2.97
CA ALA A 97 -10.54 15.13 1.58
C ALA A 97 -9.68 14.24 0.67
N ARG A 98 -8.51 13.80 1.15
CA ARG A 98 -7.62 12.87 0.42
C ARG A 98 -8.25 11.50 0.23
N LEU A 99 -8.82 10.92 1.29
CA LEU A 99 -9.46 9.59 1.23
C LEU A 99 -10.72 9.59 0.36
N ARG A 100 -11.51 10.66 0.38
CA ARG A 100 -12.65 10.81 -0.51
C ARG A 100 -12.21 10.83 -1.99
N ARG A 101 -11.23 11.69 -2.33
CA ARG A 101 -10.67 11.77 -3.68
C ARG A 101 -10.09 10.42 -4.14
N TYR A 102 -9.38 9.72 -3.25
CA TYR A 102 -8.88 8.39 -3.55
C TYR A 102 -10.02 7.40 -3.84
N LYS A 103 -11.06 7.36 -3.01
CA LYS A 103 -12.19 6.45 -3.19
C LYS A 103 -12.93 6.71 -4.50
N ASP A 104 -13.16 7.98 -4.84
CA ASP A 104 -13.84 8.37 -6.08
C ASP A 104 -13.02 7.98 -7.33
N ALA A 105 -11.69 8.16 -7.28
CA ALA A 105 -10.80 7.77 -8.38
C ALA A 105 -10.57 6.25 -8.47
N ALA A 106 -10.49 5.56 -7.33
CA ALA A 106 -10.21 4.13 -7.25
C ALA A 106 -11.44 3.28 -7.55
N LYS A 107 -12.66 3.77 -7.30
CA LYS A 107 -13.90 3.00 -7.49
C LYS A 107 -14.04 2.43 -8.92
N PRO A 108 -13.85 3.20 -10.01
CA PRO A 108 -13.88 2.65 -11.37
C PRO A 108 -12.82 1.57 -11.62
N VAL A 109 -11.61 1.73 -11.05
CA VAL A 109 -10.51 0.76 -11.20
C VAL A 109 -10.82 -0.54 -10.45
N ILE A 110 -11.37 -0.44 -9.25
CA ILE A 110 -11.81 -1.59 -8.44
C ILE A 110 -12.90 -2.35 -9.18
N GLU A 111 -13.93 -1.67 -9.71
CA GLU A 111 -15.00 -2.34 -10.46
C GLU A 111 -14.49 -3.01 -11.75
N LEU A 112 -13.56 -2.38 -12.46
CA LEU A 112 -12.90 -2.98 -13.63
C LEU A 112 -12.26 -4.33 -13.27
N TYR A 113 -11.34 -4.35 -12.30
CA TYR A 113 -10.64 -5.59 -11.94
C TYR A 113 -11.53 -6.61 -11.22
N LYS A 114 -12.60 -6.15 -10.56
CA LYS A 114 -13.64 -7.03 -9.99
C LYS A 114 -14.40 -7.78 -11.08
N SER A 115 -14.83 -7.09 -12.13
CA SER A 115 -15.54 -7.72 -13.26
C SER A 115 -14.69 -8.74 -14.02
N ARG A 116 -13.35 -8.61 -13.95
CA ARG A 116 -12.39 -9.55 -14.52
C ARG A 116 -12.05 -10.73 -13.62
N GLY A 117 -12.52 -10.74 -12.36
CA GLY A 117 -12.28 -11.84 -11.42
C GLY A 117 -10.85 -11.92 -10.88
N VAL A 118 -10.04 -10.87 -11.05
CA VAL A 118 -8.64 -10.81 -10.56
C VAL A 118 -8.47 -9.98 -9.29
N LEU A 119 -9.56 -9.34 -8.81
CA LEU A 119 -9.58 -8.54 -7.61
C LEU A 119 -9.78 -9.40 -6.35
N HIS A 120 -8.84 -9.29 -5.43
CA HIS A 120 -8.93 -9.76 -4.06
C HIS A 120 -9.04 -8.57 -3.11
N GLN A 121 -10.15 -8.46 -2.40
CA GLN A 121 -10.36 -7.38 -1.44
C GLN A 121 -10.24 -7.91 -0.02
N PHE A 122 -9.29 -7.35 0.73
CA PHE A 122 -9.21 -7.53 2.18
C PHE A 122 -10.00 -6.43 2.86
N SER A 123 -10.89 -6.80 3.79
CA SER A 123 -11.57 -5.85 4.67
C SER A 123 -11.25 -6.20 6.11
N GLY A 124 -10.71 -5.24 6.87
CA GLY A 124 -10.31 -5.44 8.26
C GLY A 124 -9.64 -4.21 8.85
N THR A 125 -9.33 -4.25 10.14
CA THR A 125 -8.76 -3.12 10.89
C THR A 125 -7.36 -3.40 11.43
N GLU A 126 -6.89 -4.64 11.41
CA GLU A 126 -5.64 -5.05 12.04
C GLU A 126 -4.57 -5.41 11.01
N THR A 127 -3.39 -4.78 11.10
CA THR A 127 -2.28 -5.00 10.15
C THR A 127 -1.74 -6.43 10.20
N ASN A 128 -1.70 -7.03 11.38
CA ASN A 128 -1.30 -8.44 11.60
C ASN A 128 -2.23 -9.46 10.91
N ARG A 129 -3.43 -9.07 10.46
CA ARG A 129 -4.33 -9.90 9.64
C ARG A 129 -4.17 -9.64 8.15
N ILE A 130 -3.77 -8.43 7.76
CA ILE A 130 -3.49 -8.07 6.36
C ILE A 130 -2.33 -8.93 5.83
N TRP A 131 -1.21 -8.99 6.57
CA TRP A 131 -0.01 -9.67 6.08
C TRP A 131 -0.24 -11.16 5.77
N PRO A 132 -0.79 -11.99 6.68
CA PRO A 132 -1.06 -13.39 6.37
C PRO A 132 -1.98 -13.58 5.16
N TYR A 133 -3.01 -12.74 5.01
CA TYR A 133 -3.90 -12.78 3.86
C TYR A 133 -3.16 -12.51 2.55
N VAL A 134 -2.38 -11.42 2.51
CA VAL A 134 -1.59 -11.04 1.32
C VAL A 134 -0.53 -12.10 1.02
N TYR A 135 0.17 -12.59 2.05
CA TYR A 135 1.17 -13.65 1.91
C TYR A 135 0.59 -14.90 1.28
N THR A 136 -0.59 -15.37 1.73
CA THR A 136 -1.26 -16.53 1.14
C THR A 136 -1.57 -16.33 -0.34
N LEU A 137 -2.06 -15.15 -0.74
CA LEU A 137 -2.33 -14.84 -2.15
C LEU A 137 -1.07 -14.92 -3.01
N PHE A 138 0.04 -14.37 -2.53
CA PHE A 138 1.32 -14.44 -3.25
C PHE A 138 1.88 -15.86 -3.29
N SER A 139 1.82 -16.60 -2.18
CA SER A 139 2.35 -17.97 -2.09
C SER A 139 1.66 -18.95 -3.04
N ASN A 140 0.41 -18.68 -3.42
CA ASN A 140 -0.33 -19.45 -4.42
C ASN A 140 0.10 -19.15 -5.86
N LYS A 141 0.81 -18.03 -6.10
CA LYS A 141 1.22 -17.56 -7.43
C LYS A 141 2.73 -17.70 -7.66
N ILE A 142 3.53 -17.47 -6.62
CA ILE A 142 5.00 -17.44 -6.69
C ILE A 142 5.56 -18.18 -5.48
N THR A 143 6.56 -19.04 -5.71
CA THR A 143 7.24 -19.78 -4.64
C THR A 143 7.93 -18.82 -3.67
N PRO A 144 7.58 -18.82 -2.38
CA PRO A 144 8.27 -17.98 -1.39
C PRO A 144 9.74 -18.37 -1.29
N ILE A 145 10.60 -17.38 -1.05
CA ILE A 145 12.00 -17.64 -0.71
C ILE A 145 12.03 -18.40 0.61
N GLN A 146 12.62 -19.60 0.61
CA GLN A 146 12.88 -20.33 1.84
C GLN A 146 14.03 -19.65 2.57
N SER A 147 13.69 -18.83 3.57
CA SER A 147 14.68 -18.30 4.52
C SER A 147 14.89 -19.33 5.63
N LYS A 148 16.16 -19.64 5.95
CA LYS A 148 16.56 -20.34 7.19
C LYS A 148 16.35 -19.46 8.45
N GLU A 149 15.90 -18.23 8.29
CA GLU A 149 15.68 -17.22 9.33
C GLU A 149 14.26 -16.66 9.24
N ALA A 150 13.26 -17.54 9.34
CA ALA A 150 11.86 -17.15 9.47
C ALA A 150 11.28 -17.67 10.79
N TYR A 151 11.91 -17.26 11.90
CA TYR A 151 11.36 -17.26 13.27
C TYR A 151 11.91 -16.07 14.03
#